data_AF-E1QJE5-F1
#
_entry.id   AF-E1QJE5-F1
#
_cell.length_a   1.000
_cell.length_b   1.000
_cell.length_c   1.000
_cell.angle_alpha   90.00
_cell.angle_beta   90.00
_cell.angle_gamma   90.00
#
_symmetry.space_group_name_H-M   'P 1'
#
loop_
_entity.id
_entity.type
_entity.pdbx_description
1 polymer ?
#
loop_
_entity_poly.entity_id
_entity_poly.type
_entity_poly.pdbx_seq_one_letter_code
_entity_poly.pdbx_strand_id
1 'polypeptide(L)'
;MDWLWWAQMAADALLVAAVALLLFRLRGQTGRQGDGQADDLGKFINEAGQLSQEFDRLLAEKRDLVNTTLASLDQRIQAIEAMLDQARQAAQRLERAQSAAAPPAITKAPPPIAASGSANDFRRKVEELHRMGRTAEQIAQATGRPRGEVDLALGLLAGEG
;
A
#
# COMPACT_ATOMS: atom_id res chain seq x y z
N MET A 1 7.18 30.71 98.58
CA MET A 1 7.80 30.38 97.28
C MET A 1 6.91 29.46 96.43
N ASP A 2 5.85 28.90 97.01
CA ASP A 2 4.96 27.90 96.39
C ASP A 2 3.98 28.47 95.36
N TRP A 3 3.74 29.79 95.39
CA TRP A 3 2.85 30.48 94.47
C TRP A 3 3.35 30.45 93.01
N LEU A 4 4.67 30.55 92.82
CA LEU A 4 5.29 30.51 91.49
C LEU A 4 5.10 29.13 90.82
N TRP A 5 5.07 28.05 91.61
CA TRP A 5 4.82 26.69 91.14
C TRP A 5 3.40 26.50 90.60
N TRP A 6 2.40 27.01 91.31
CA TRP A 6 1.01 26.99 90.85
C TRP A 6 0.79 27.84 89.60
N ALA A 7 1.41 29.01 89.53
CA ALA A 7 1.35 29.88 88.36
C ALA A 7 1.97 29.20 87.12
N GLN A 8 3.10 28.52 87.30
CA GLN A 8 3.76 27.77 86.22
C GLN A 8 2.90 26.59 85.75
N MET A 9 2.32 25.81 86.67
CA MET A 9 1.41 24.71 86.33
C MET A 9 0.17 25.18 85.54
N ALA A 10 -0.40 26.34 85.91
CA ALA A 10 -1.53 26.90 85.18
C ALA A 10 -1.14 27.34 83.76
N ALA A 11 0.05 27.92 83.58
CA ALA A 11 0.56 28.33 82.27
C ALA A 11 0.81 27.12 81.36
N ASP A 12 1.41 26.05 81.88
CA ASP A 12 1.64 24.82 81.13
C ASP A 12 0.32 24.14 80.73
N ALA A 13 -0.65 24.07 81.66
CA ALA A 13 -1.97 23.54 81.36
C ALA A 13 -2.69 24.33 80.26
N LEU A 14 -2.59 25.67 80.29
CA LEU A 14 -3.13 26.54 79.25
C LEU A 14 -2.47 26.28 77.90
N LEU A 15 -1.14 26.13 77.88
CA LEU A 15 -0.37 25.89 76.66
C LEU A 15 -0.75 24.53 76.04
N VAL A 16 -0.83 23.48 76.84
CA VAL A 16 -1.26 22.15 76.39
C VAL A 16 -2.69 22.19 75.85
N ALA A 17 -3.61 22.90 76.53
CA ALA A 17 -4.98 23.07 76.05
C ALA A 17 -5.04 23.82 74.71
N ALA A 18 -4.25 24.88 74.55
CA ALA A 18 -4.16 25.64 73.30
C ALA A 18 -3.61 24.77 72.15
N VAL A 19 -2.56 24.00 72.40
CA VAL A 19 -1.98 23.06 71.40
C VAL A 19 -2.99 21.98 71.05
N ALA A 20 -3.66 21.39 72.03
CA ALA A 20 -4.69 20.37 71.79
C ALA A 20 -5.83 20.95 70.93
N LEU A 21 -6.32 22.15 71.24
CA LEU A 21 -7.38 22.81 70.48
C LEU A 21 -6.94 23.15 69.05
N LEU A 22 -5.67 23.55 68.86
CA LEU A 22 -5.09 23.79 67.54
C LEU A 22 -4.99 22.48 66.73
N LEU A 23 -4.58 21.37 67.35
CA LEU A 23 -4.53 20.06 66.71
C LEU A 23 -5.94 19.54 66.37
N PHE A 24 -6.93 19.73 67.24
CA PHE A 24 -8.32 19.38 66.95
C PHE A 24 -8.86 20.18 65.76
N ARG A 25 -8.52 21.48 65.69
CA ARG A 25 -8.92 22.34 64.56
C ARG A 25 -8.24 21.94 63.26
N LEU A 26 -6.94 21.63 63.29
CA LEU A 26 -6.19 21.17 62.11
C LEU A 26 -6.70 19.80 61.63
N ARG A 27 -6.92 18.86 62.54
CA ARG A 27 -7.42 17.51 62.21
C ARG A 27 -8.80 17.55 61.56
N GLY A 28 -9.67 18.47 61.98
CA GLY A 28 -10.98 18.69 61.34
C GLY A 28 -10.88 19.21 59.91
N GLN A 29 -9.78 19.87 59.54
CA GLN A 29 -9.56 20.42 58.20
C GLN A 29 -8.83 19.42 57.27
N THR A 30 -7.88 18.64 57.79
CA THR A 30 -7.11 17.66 57.00
C THR A 30 -7.95 16.44 56.60
N GLY A 31 -8.93 16.03 57.42
CA GLY A 31 -9.79 14.86 57.14
C GLY A 31 -10.67 14.98 55.90
N ARG A 32 -10.93 16.20 55.40
CA ARG A 32 -11.72 16.43 54.18
C ARG A 32 -10.90 16.47 52.88
N GLN A 33 -9.58 16.65 52.96
CA GLN A 33 -8.74 16.85 51.78
C GLN A 33 -8.11 15.55 51.27
N GLY A 34 -7.90 14.55 52.14
CA GLY A 34 -7.36 13.24 51.74
C GLY A 34 -8.38 12.32 51.05
N ASP A 35 -9.67 12.45 51.38
CA ASP A 35 -10.72 11.56 50.86
C ASP A 35 -11.03 11.84 49.37
N GLY A 36 -11.03 13.11 48.97
CA GLY A 36 -11.26 13.50 47.57
C GLY A 36 -10.14 13.04 46.63
N GLN A 37 -8.89 13.03 47.11
CA GLN A 37 -7.74 12.63 46.28
C GLN A 37 -7.70 11.11 46.02
N ALA A 38 -8.13 10.31 47.00
CA ALA A 38 -8.28 8.87 46.83
C ALA A 38 -9.44 8.53 45.87
N ASP A 39 -10.54 9.29 45.95
CA ASP A 39 -11.71 9.10 45.08
C ASP A 39 -11.41 9.49 43.62
N ASP A 40 -10.65 10.56 43.40
CA ASP A 40 -10.19 10.96 42.06
C ASP A 40 -9.21 9.94 41.46
N LEU A 41 -8.28 9.40 42.26
CA LEU A 41 -7.38 8.33 41.81
C LEU A 41 -8.17 7.06 41.44
N GLY A 42 -9.21 6.73 42.19
CA GLY A 42 -10.13 5.63 41.87
C GLY A 42 -10.84 5.83 40.53
N LYS A 43 -11.30 7.05 40.24
CA LYS A 43 -11.90 7.40 38.94
C LYS A 43 -10.90 7.26 37.79
N PHE A 44 -9.68 7.78 37.94
CA PHE A 44 -8.63 7.64 36.92
C PHE A 44 -8.28 6.19 36.62
N ILE A 45 -8.18 5.33 37.64
CA ILE A 45 -7.91 3.90 37.44
C ILE A 45 -9.06 3.23 36.67
N ASN A 46 -10.31 3.58 37.00
CA ASN A 46 -11.48 3.04 36.31
C ASN A 46 -11.57 3.53 34.86
N GLU A 47 -11.33 4.81 34.61
CA GLU A 47 -11.26 5.40 33.27
C GLU A 47 -10.13 4.78 32.44
N ALA A 48 -8.95 4.57 33.03
CA ALA A 48 -7.84 3.88 32.36
C ALA A 48 -8.20 2.42 32.00
N GLY A 49 -8.94 1.73 32.88
CA GLY A 49 -9.46 0.39 32.62
C GLY A 49 -10.44 0.36 31.44
N GLN A 50 -11.38 1.30 31.40
CA GLN A 50 -12.33 1.43 30.29
C GLN A 50 -11.62 1.75 28.98
N LEU A 51 -10.66 2.68 29.01
CA LEU A 51 -9.87 3.05 27.84
C LEU A 51 -9.07 1.87 27.30
N SER A 52 -8.46 1.07 28.19
CA SER A 52 -7.75 -0.16 27.79
C SER A 52 -8.71 -1.15 27.11
N GLN A 53 -9.92 -1.30 27.63
CA GLN A 53 -10.92 -2.20 27.06
C GLN A 53 -11.40 -1.72 25.69
N GLU A 54 -11.56 -0.41 25.50
CA GLU A 54 -11.86 0.18 24.19
C GLU A 54 -10.69 -0.02 23.21
N PHE A 55 -9.44 0.14 23.64
CA PHE A 55 -8.27 -0.14 22.81
C PHE A 55 -8.21 -1.61 22.37
N ASP A 56 -8.46 -2.55 23.28
CA ASP A 56 -8.48 -3.98 22.94
C ASP A 56 -9.57 -4.30 21.92
N ARG A 57 -10.77 -3.70 22.10
CA ARG A 57 -11.85 -3.82 21.13
C ARG A 57 -11.46 -3.25 19.77
N LEU A 58 -10.88 -2.06 19.72
CA LEU A 58 -10.44 -1.44 18.46
C LEU A 58 -9.35 -2.27 17.78
N LEU A 59 -8.43 -2.86 18.54
CA LEU A 59 -7.40 -3.76 18.00
C LEU A 59 -8.01 -5.03 17.42
N ALA A 60 -9.02 -5.60 18.07
CA ALA A 60 -9.75 -6.75 17.55
C ALA A 60 -10.47 -6.40 16.23
N GLU A 61 -11.20 -5.27 16.20
CA GLU A 61 -11.88 -4.78 14.99
C GLU A 61 -10.87 -4.50 13.85
N LYS A 62 -9.70 -3.93 14.16
CA LYS A 62 -8.63 -3.70 13.18
C LYS A 62 -8.06 -5.01 12.64
N ARG A 63 -7.83 -6.02 13.49
CA ARG A 63 -7.36 -7.35 13.04
C ARG A 63 -8.38 -8.02 12.12
N ASP A 64 -9.66 -7.91 12.44
CA ASP A 64 -10.72 -8.50 11.62
C ASP A 64 -10.82 -7.80 10.25
N LEU A 65 -10.68 -6.47 10.22
CA LEU A 65 -10.64 -5.71 8.99
C LEU A 65 -9.43 -6.09 8.12
N VAL A 66 -8.25 -6.28 8.72
CA VAL A 66 -7.04 -6.73 8.02
C VAL A 66 -7.20 -8.14 7.46
N ASN A 67 -7.78 -9.07 8.23
CA ASN A 67 -8.04 -10.42 7.76
C ASN A 67 -9.03 -10.42 6.59
N THR A 68 -10.07 -9.58 6.66
CA THR A 68 -11.06 -9.45 5.60
C THR A 68 -10.46 -8.85 4.33
N THR A 69 -9.59 -7.85 4.45
CA THR A 69 -8.91 -7.28 3.27
C THR A 69 -7.90 -8.24 2.66
N LEU A 70 -7.15 -8.99 3.48
CA LEU A 70 -6.28 -10.08 3.00
C LEU A 70 -7.08 -11.12 2.23
N ALA A 71 -8.18 -11.62 2.78
CA ALA A 71 -9.04 -12.59 2.10
C ALA A 71 -9.61 -12.03 0.78
N SER A 72 -9.98 -10.75 0.75
CA SER A 72 -10.45 -10.07 -0.46
C SER A 72 -9.36 -9.97 -1.53
N LEU A 73 -8.12 -9.67 -1.13
CA LEU A 73 -6.97 -9.62 -2.03
C LEU A 73 -6.64 -11.00 -2.59
N ASP A 74 -6.62 -12.03 -1.75
CA ASP A 74 -6.40 -13.42 -2.19
C ASP A 74 -7.46 -13.86 -3.20
N GLN A 75 -8.73 -13.54 -2.95
CA GLN A 75 -9.81 -13.84 -3.90
C GLN A 75 -9.62 -13.12 -5.24
N ARG A 76 -9.17 -11.87 -5.22
CA ARG A 76 -8.87 -11.10 -6.45
C ARG A 76 -7.69 -11.68 -7.21
N ILE A 77 -6.64 -12.12 -6.51
CA ILE A 77 -5.47 -12.76 -7.12
C ILE A 77 -5.90 -14.04 -7.83
N GLN A 78 -6.65 -14.92 -7.16
CA GLN A 78 -7.17 -16.16 -7.75
C GLN A 78 -8.07 -15.90 -8.96
N ALA A 79 -8.91 -14.86 -8.91
CA ALA A 79 -9.75 -14.48 -10.03
C ALA A 79 -8.92 -14.02 -11.25
N ILE A 80 -7.86 -13.23 -11.02
CA ILE A 80 -6.96 -12.77 -12.08
C ILE A 80 -6.17 -13.94 -12.68
N GLU A 81 -5.67 -14.85 -11.85
CA GLU A 81 -4.98 -16.06 -12.31
C GLU A 81 -5.92 -16.93 -13.17
N ALA A 82 -7.16 -17.14 -12.73
CA ALA A 82 -8.15 -17.88 -13.50
C ALA A 82 -8.47 -17.22 -14.86
N MET A 83 -8.58 -15.88 -14.90
CA MET A 83 -8.77 -15.14 -16.14
C MET A 83 -7.56 -15.24 -17.07
N LEU A 84 -6.33 -15.18 -16.54
CA LEU A 84 -5.09 -15.35 -17.29
C LEU A 84 -5.00 -16.74 -17.90
N ASP A 85 -5.35 -17.78 -17.14
CA ASP A 85 -5.35 -19.15 -17.64
C ASP A 85 -6.40 -19.37 -18.72
N GLN A 86 -7.60 -18.78 -18.58
CA GLN A 86 -8.62 -18.80 -19.64
C GLN A 86 -8.12 -18.10 -20.91
N ALA A 87 -7.49 -16.93 -20.78
CA ALA A 87 -6.94 -16.19 -21.91
C ALA A 87 -5.83 -16.98 -22.62
N ARG A 88 -4.93 -17.62 -21.86
CA ARG A 88 -3.88 -18.50 -22.41
C ARG A 88 -4.46 -19.70 -23.14
N GLN A 89 -5.47 -20.36 -22.57
CA GLN A 89 -6.14 -21.48 -23.22
C GLN A 89 -6.85 -21.06 -24.51
N ALA A 90 -7.49 -19.89 -24.51
CA ALA A 90 -8.12 -19.33 -25.72
C ALA A 90 -7.08 -19.03 -26.81
N ALA A 91 -5.95 -18.42 -26.45
CA ALA A 91 -4.85 -18.16 -27.37
C ALA A 91 -4.30 -19.46 -27.98
N GLN A 92 -4.04 -20.49 -27.16
CA GLN A 92 -3.58 -21.80 -27.63
C GLN A 92 -4.60 -22.49 -28.55
N ARG A 93 -5.91 -22.38 -28.27
CA ARG A 93 -6.95 -22.91 -29.15
C ARG A 93 -6.95 -22.21 -30.50
N LEU A 94 -6.75 -20.89 -30.51
CA LEU A 94 -6.67 -20.10 -31.74
C LEU A 94 -5.44 -20.49 -32.57
N GLU A 95 -4.28 -20.66 -31.91
CA GLU A 95 -3.04 -21.11 -32.54
C GLU A 95 -3.18 -22.52 -33.13
N ARG A 96 -3.81 -23.46 -32.41
CA ARG A 96 -4.11 -24.80 -32.93
C ARG A 96 -5.10 -24.77 -34.09
N ALA A 97 -6.13 -23.93 -34.03
CA ALA A 97 -7.10 -23.78 -35.10
C ALA A 97 -6.44 -23.20 -36.37
N GLN A 98 -5.55 -22.21 -36.23
CA GLN A 98 -4.75 -21.70 -37.35
C GLN A 98 -3.80 -22.77 -37.91
N SER A 99 -3.17 -23.56 -37.03
CA SER A 99 -2.28 -24.66 -37.44
C SER A 99 -3.03 -25.82 -38.12
N ALA A 100 -4.28 -26.09 -37.73
CA ALA A 100 -5.12 -27.14 -38.32
C ALA A 100 -5.88 -26.68 -39.58
N ALA A 101 -6.11 -25.38 -39.74
CA ALA A 101 -6.65 -24.77 -40.94
C ALA A 101 -5.59 -24.53 -42.03
N ALA A 102 -4.32 -24.86 -41.78
CA ALA A 102 -3.33 -24.98 -42.83
C ALA A 102 -3.79 -26.12 -43.77
N PRO A 103 -4.08 -25.84 -45.06
CA PRO A 103 -4.43 -26.88 -46.02
C PRO A 103 -3.31 -27.92 -46.04
N PRO A 104 -3.59 -29.22 -46.31
CA PRO A 104 -2.53 -30.15 -46.60
C PRO A 104 -1.67 -29.52 -47.69
N ALA A 105 -0.41 -29.24 -47.35
CA ALA A 105 0.57 -28.78 -48.31
C ALA A 105 0.63 -29.87 -49.38
N ILE A 106 -0.11 -29.67 -50.47
CA ILE A 106 0.14 -30.35 -51.72
C ILE A 106 1.60 -30.06 -51.97
N THR A 107 2.40 -31.11 -51.95
CA THR A 107 3.78 -31.18 -52.41
C THR A 107 3.84 -30.76 -53.86
N LYS A 108 3.62 -29.48 -54.12
CA LYS A 108 4.03 -28.81 -55.32
C LYS A 108 5.46 -28.38 -55.01
N ALA A 109 6.39 -29.17 -55.51
CA ALA A 109 7.80 -28.84 -55.55
C ALA A 109 7.95 -27.33 -55.82
N PRO A 110 8.77 -26.61 -55.04
CA PRO A 110 9.05 -25.22 -55.36
C PRO A 110 9.66 -25.21 -56.77
N PRO A 111 9.11 -24.46 -57.75
CA PRO A 111 9.98 -24.01 -58.81
C PRO A 111 11.13 -23.23 -58.13
N PRO A 112 12.39 -23.40 -58.54
CA PRO A 112 13.48 -22.63 -57.99
C PRO A 112 13.28 -21.18 -58.41
N ILE A 113 12.61 -20.39 -57.57
CA ILE A 113 12.54 -18.94 -57.74
C ILE A 113 13.87 -18.40 -57.23
N ALA A 114 14.82 -18.33 -58.15
CA ALA A 114 15.91 -17.40 -58.08
C ALA A 114 15.33 -15.98 -57.92
N ALA A 115 15.48 -15.40 -56.73
CA ALA A 115 15.48 -13.95 -56.52
C ALA A 115 16.18 -13.63 -55.18
N SER A 116 17.44 -14.09 -55.04
CA SER A 116 18.39 -13.53 -54.08
C SER A 116 18.88 -12.16 -54.57
N GLY A 117 17.93 -11.24 -54.79
CA GLY A 117 18.18 -9.87 -55.16
C GLY A 117 17.08 -9.00 -54.58
N SER A 118 17.45 -7.83 -54.06
CA SER A 118 16.57 -6.73 -53.65
C SER A 118 16.18 -6.57 -52.17
N ALA A 119 16.58 -7.42 -51.21
CA ALA A 119 16.47 -7.01 -49.80
C ALA A 119 17.32 -5.75 -49.52
N ASN A 120 18.52 -5.69 -50.11
CA ASN A 120 19.38 -4.51 -50.08
C ASN A 120 18.87 -3.38 -50.97
N ASP A 121 18.30 -3.66 -52.15
CA ASP A 121 17.79 -2.59 -53.02
C ASP A 121 16.55 -1.93 -52.44
N PHE A 122 15.70 -2.70 -51.74
CA PHE A 122 14.58 -2.17 -50.98
C PHE A 122 15.05 -1.23 -49.87
N ARG A 123 16.05 -1.64 -49.07
CA ARG A 123 16.63 -0.79 -48.01
C ARG A 123 17.21 0.50 -48.58
N ARG A 124 17.98 0.42 -49.68
CA ARG A 124 18.54 1.60 -50.36
C ARG A 124 17.46 2.54 -50.87
N LYS A 125 16.36 2.02 -51.42
CA LYS A 125 15.24 2.81 -51.92
C LYS A 125 14.45 3.48 -50.79
N VAL A 126 14.26 2.79 -49.67
CA VAL A 126 13.64 3.36 -48.44
C VAL A 126 14.52 4.46 -47.86
N GLU A 127 15.83 4.25 -47.80
CA GLU A 127 16.80 5.23 -47.33
C GLU A 127 16.81 6.49 -48.21
N GLU A 128 16.84 6.34 -49.53
CA GLU A 128 16.81 7.47 -50.47
C GLU A 128 15.54 8.30 -50.31
N LEU A 129 14.37 7.64 -50.22
CA LEU A 129 13.08 8.32 -50.03
C LEU A 129 12.99 9.00 -48.66
N HIS A 130 13.56 8.40 -47.61
CA HIS A 130 13.63 9.01 -46.29
C HIS A 130 14.53 10.25 -46.27
N ARG A 131 15.68 10.21 -46.92
CA ARG A 131 16.57 11.37 -47.10
C ARG A 131 15.90 12.51 -47.87
N MET A 132 14.96 12.20 -48.77
CA MET A 132 14.11 13.18 -49.45
C MET A 132 12.96 13.73 -48.60
N GLY A 133 12.90 13.39 -47.29
CA GLY A 133 11.90 13.89 -46.35
C GLY A 133 10.51 13.29 -46.51
N ARG A 134 10.38 12.14 -47.19
CA ARG A 134 9.09 11.46 -47.39
C ARG A 134 8.66 10.73 -46.11
N THR A 135 7.37 10.76 -45.81
CA THR A 135 6.80 10.04 -44.66
C THR A 135 6.69 8.54 -44.95
N ALA A 136 6.70 7.71 -43.89
CA ALA A 136 6.63 6.25 -44.01
C ALA A 136 5.43 5.76 -44.85
N GLU A 137 4.30 6.45 -44.79
CA GLU A 137 3.11 6.16 -45.62
C GLU A 137 3.36 6.40 -47.11
N GLN A 138 4.06 7.49 -47.45
CA GLN A 138 4.41 7.81 -48.83
C GLN A 138 5.46 6.83 -49.38
N ILE A 139 6.39 6.38 -48.53
CA ILE A 139 7.39 5.38 -48.88
C ILE A 139 6.73 4.01 -49.12
N ALA A 140 5.77 3.62 -48.27
CA ALA A 140 4.99 2.39 -48.43
C ALA A 140 4.22 2.37 -49.76
N GLN A 141 3.60 3.50 -50.12
CA GLN A 141 2.93 3.66 -51.42
C GLN A 141 3.91 3.61 -52.60
N ALA A 142 5.06 4.26 -52.51
CA ALA A 142 6.06 4.30 -53.58
C ALA A 142 6.82 2.97 -53.78
N THR A 143 6.91 2.15 -52.73
CA THR A 143 7.58 0.85 -52.75
C THR A 143 6.63 -0.33 -52.95
N GLY A 144 5.32 -0.10 -52.84
CA GLY A 144 4.29 -1.15 -52.92
C GLY A 144 4.38 -2.14 -51.75
N ARG A 145 4.93 -1.72 -50.61
CA ARG A 145 5.19 -2.55 -49.43
C ARG A 145 4.32 -2.08 -48.26
N PRO A 146 3.93 -2.98 -47.35
CA PRO A 146 3.12 -2.62 -46.19
C PRO A 146 3.89 -1.66 -45.28
N ARG A 147 3.15 -0.75 -44.63
CA ARG A 147 3.72 0.27 -43.73
C ARG A 147 4.63 -0.33 -42.65
N GLY A 148 4.28 -1.50 -42.11
CA GLY A 148 5.09 -2.17 -41.09
C GLY A 148 6.49 -2.60 -41.56
N GLU A 149 6.65 -3.01 -42.83
CA GLU A 149 7.97 -3.36 -43.38
C GLU A 149 8.85 -2.11 -43.58
N VAL A 150 8.23 -0.97 -43.92
CA VAL A 150 8.91 0.31 -44.08
C VAL A 150 9.32 0.87 -42.71
N ASP A 151 8.44 0.84 -41.71
CA ASP A 151 8.74 1.29 -40.35
C ASP A 151 9.87 0.45 -39.72
N LEU A 152 9.91 -0.86 -39.99
CA LEU A 152 11.00 -1.73 -39.55
C LEU A 152 12.33 -1.37 -40.24
N ALA A 153 12.31 -1.11 -41.56
CA ALA A 153 13.50 -0.71 -42.30
C ALA A 153 14.04 0.66 -41.83
N LEU A 154 13.16 1.62 -41.57
CA LEU A 154 13.51 2.93 -41.01
C LEU A 154 14.05 2.81 -39.58
N GLY A 155 13.47 1.95 -38.75
CA GLY A 155 13.93 1.68 -37.39
C GLY A 155 15.32 1.05 -37.34
N LEU A 156 15.63 0.16 -38.29
CA LEU A 156 16.96 -0.43 -38.44
C LEU A 156 18.00 0.61 -38.92
N LEU A 157 17.63 1.49 -39.86
CA LEU A 157 18.48 2.60 -40.31
C LEU A 157 18.79 3.61 -39.19
N ALA A 158 17.82 3.90 -38.30
CA ALA A 158 18.01 4.82 -37.18
C ALA A 158 18.86 4.24 -36.03
N GLY A 159 18.98 2.90 -35.95
CA GLY A 159 19.78 2.20 -34.94
C GLY A 159 21.23 1.91 -35.34
N GLU A 160 21.63 2.16 -36.59
CA GLU A 160 23.01 2.00 -37.09
C GLU A 160 23.84 3.32 -37.07
N GLY A 161 23.41 4.31 -36.27
CA GLY A 161 24.10 5.60 -36.09
C GLY A 161 24.87 5.72 -34.77
#